data_AF-A0A413B2C0-F1
#
_entry.id   AF-A0A413B2C0-F1
#
_cell.length_a   1.000
_cell.length_b   1.000
_cell.length_c   1.000
_cell.angle_alpha   90.00
_cell.angle_beta   90.00
_cell.angle_gamma   90.00
#
_symmetry.space_group_name_H-M   'P 1'
#
loop_
_entity.id
_entity.type
_entity.pdbx_description
1 polymer ?
#
loop_
_entity_poly.entity_id
_entity_poly.type
_entity_poly.pdbx_seq_one_letter_code
_entity_poly.pdbx_strand_id
1 'polypeptide(L)'
;RTFRRKKDAEELSCGFEVIKEFQRLKTEEQQQLGWSAKRELSKINYRIHTDAIKQNLIPAEVTAKQASIIYADEADMLNVAMFGMTAKMWREQHPELKGNIRDYASINELICLSNMENLNAVFIDQGIPQGERLIKLNQIAIQQMKVLESDGSKKLLK
;
A
#
# COMPACT_ATOMS: atom_id res chain seq x y z
N ARG A 1 38.59 -33.67 -34.86
CA ARG A 1 38.63 -32.21 -34.59
C ARG A 1 37.24 -31.57 -34.57
N THR A 2 36.35 -31.91 -35.50
CA THR A 2 34.95 -31.42 -35.57
C THR A 2 34.06 -31.90 -34.41
N PHE A 3 34.19 -33.15 -33.96
CA PHE A 3 33.39 -33.71 -32.86
C PHE A 3 33.69 -33.04 -31.50
N ARG A 4 34.96 -32.72 -31.23
CA ARG A 4 35.38 -32.04 -30.00
C ARG A 4 34.83 -30.61 -29.94
N ARG A 5 34.88 -29.87 -31.06
CA ARG A 5 34.28 -28.52 -31.15
C ARG A 5 32.75 -28.51 -30.98
N LYS A 6 32.04 -29.55 -31.43
CA LYS A 6 30.59 -29.67 -31.18
C LYS A 6 30.29 -29.90 -29.70
N LYS A 7 31.04 -30.80 -29.06
CA LYS A 7 30.92 -31.08 -27.62
C LYS A 7 31.23 -29.85 -26.77
N ASP A 8 32.31 -29.13 -27.08
CA ASP A 8 32.69 -27.91 -26.39
C ASP A 8 31.61 -26.80 -26.56
N ALA A 9 30.96 -26.73 -27.73
CA ALA A 9 29.87 -25.78 -28.00
C ALA A 9 28.56 -26.16 -27.27
N GLU A 10 28.23 -27.44 -27.17
CA GLU A 10 27.07 -27.94 -26.40
C GLU A 10 27.26 -27.73 -24.89
N GLU A 11 28.46 -27.96 -24.36
CA GLU A 11 28.79 -27.70 -22.95
C GLU A 11 28.74 -26.20 -22.61
N LEU A 12 29.20 -25.33 -23.51
CA LEU A 12 29.07 -23.87 -23.38
C LEU A 12 27.61 -23.41 -23.44
N SER A 13 26.78 -24.01 -24.31
CA SER A 13 25.35 -23.72 -24.41
C SER A 13 24.60 -24.12 -23.13
N CYS A 14 24.88 -25.31 -22.60
CA CYS A 14 24.30 -25.80 -21.36
C CYS A 14 24.69 -24.90 -20.16
N GLY A 15 25.96 -24.51 -20.05
CA GLY A 15 26.42 -23.57 -19.02
C GLY A 15 25.71 -22.22 -19.08
N PHE A 16 25.47 -21.70 -20.29
CA PHE A 16 24.72 -20.45 -20.50
C PHE A 16 23.24 -20.57 -20.13
N GLU A 17 22.61 -21.70 -20.45
CA GLU A 17 21.22 -21.99 -20.06
C GLU A 17 21.07 -22.08 -18.53
N VAL A 18 21.99 -22.75 -17.83
CA VAL A 18 21.98 -22.82 -16.36
C VAL A 18 22.13 -21.44 -15.73
N ILE A 19 23.02 -20.59 -16.25
CA ILE A 19 23.20 -19.21 -15.73
C ILE A 19 21.92 -18.38 -15.93
N LYS A 20 21.28 -18.47 -17.11
CA LYS A 20 20.01 -17.78 -17.38
C LYS A 20 18.91 -18.25 -16.44
N GLU A 21 18.79 -19.55 -16.23
CA GLU A 21 17.76 -20.12 -15.38
C GLU A 21 17.97 -19.72 -13.91
N PHE A 22 19.22 -19.69 -13.45
CA PHE A 22 19.55 -19.17 -12.12
C PHE A 22 19.21 -17.68 -11.97
N GLN A 23 19.44 -16.85 -12.99
CA GLN A 23 19.05 -15.44 -12.98
C GLN A 23 17.51 -15.26 -12.96
N ARG A 24 16.78 -16.11 -13.69
CA ARG A 24 15.31 -16.14 -13.67
C ARG A 24 14.80 -16.46 -12.27
N LEU A 25 15.28 -17.55 -11.66
CA LEU A 25 14.90 -17.97 -10.31
C LEU A 25 15.20 -16.90 -9.26
N LYS A 26 16.39 -16.29 -9.30
CA LYS A 26 16.74 -15.18 -8.40
C LYS A 26 15.77 -14.00 -8.51
N THR A 27 15.36 -13.67 -9.72
CA THR A 27 14.42 -12.56 -9.96
C THR A 27 13.03 -12.89 -9.40
N GLU A 28 12.56 -14.13 -9.61
CA GLU A 28 11.28 -14.61 -9.09
C GLU A 28 11.27 -14.65 -7.56
N GLU A 29 12.33 -15.17 -6.94
CA GLU A 29 12.48 -15.20 -5.48
C GLU A 29 12.48 -13.78 -4.90
N GLN A 30 13.21 -12.84 -5.51
CA GLN A 30 13.24 -11.45 -5.08
C GLN A 30 11.85 -10.78 -5.18
N GLN A 31 11.08 -11.08 -6.23
CA GLN A 31 9.72 -10.58 -6.37
C GLN A 31 8.78 -11.15 -5.29
N GLN A 32 8.87 -12.46 -5.02
CA GLN A 32 8.08 -13.11 -3.97
C GLN A 32 8.39 -12.55 -2.59
N LEU A 33 9.68 -12.33 -2.27
CA LEU A 33 10.12 -11.71 -1.03
C LEU A 33 9.60 -10.27 -0.91
N GLY A 34 9.70 -9.47 -1.98
CA GLY A 34 9.17 -8.11 -1.99
C GLY A 34 7.66 -8.08 -1.78
N TRP A 35 6.93 -9.05 -2.34
CA TRP A 35 5.48 -9.15 -2.17
C TRP A 35 5.06 -9.60 -0.76
N SER A 36 5.77 -10.56 -0.16
CA SER A 36 5.50 -11.00 1.21
C SER A 36 5.78 -9.87 2.21
N ALA A 37 6.89 -9.15 2.04
CA ALA A 37 7.25 -8.01 2.88
C ALA A 37 6.19 -6.90 2.82
N LYS A 38 5.70 -6.57 1.62
CA LYS A 38 4.60 -5.59 1.45
C LYS A 38 3.33 -6.03 2.19
N ARG A 39 2.97 -7.31 2.09
CA ARG A 39 1.78 -7.85 2.77
C ARG A 39 1.90 -7.80 4.29
N GLU A 40 3.05 -8.20 4.84
CA GLU A 40 3.27 -8.16 6.29
C GLU A 40 3.29 -6.72 6.80
N LEU A 41 3.92 -5.79 6.06
CA LEU A 41 3.88 -4.37 6.40
C LEU A 41 2.45 -3.83 6.42
N SER A 42 1.63 -4.12 5.39
CA SER A 42 0.23 -3.69 5.36
C SER A 42 -0.58 -4.26 6.53
N LYS A 43 -0.36 -5.52 6.93
CA LYS A 43 -1.02 -6.11 8.11
C LYS A 43 -0.61 -5.42 9.41
N ILE A 44 0.68 -5.13 9.57
CA ILE A 44 1.20 -4.43 10.75
C ILE A 44 0.61 -3.01 10.80
N ASN A 45 0.62 -2.29 9.68
CA ASN A 45 0.05 -0.94 9.57
C ASN A 45 -1.43 -0.93 9.96
N TYR A 46 -2.21 -1.88 9.43
CA TYR A 46 -3.62 -2.03 9.79
C TYR A 46 -3.80 -2.19 11.30
N ARG A 47 -3.02 -3.08 11.93
CA ARG A 47 -3.10 -3.31 13.38
C ARG A 47 -2.74 -2.08 14.19
N ILE A 48 -1.62 -1.44 13.88
CA ILE A 48 -1.16 -0.20 14.56
C ILE A 48 -2.26 0.86 14.50
N HIS A 49 -2.83 1.07 13.31
CA HIS A 49 -3.89 2.04 13.11
C HIS A 49 -5.17 1.71 13.89
N THR A 50 -5.66 0.48 13.79
CA THR A 50 -6.88 0.07 14.51
C THR A 50 -6.70 0.08 16.02
N ASP A 51 -5.51 -0.27 16.50
CA ASP A 51 -5.19 -0.27 17.93
C ASP A 51 -5.14 1.17 18.48
N ALA A 52 -4.56 2.13 17.74
CA ALA A 52 -4.58 3.54 18.13
C ALA A 52 -6.01 4.10 18.22
N ILE A 53 -6.87 3.79 17.24
CA ILE A 53 -8.30 4.16 17.29
C ILE A 53 -8.97 3.54 18.53
N LYS A 54 -8.77 2.23 18.74
CA LYS A 54 -9.39 1.50 19.84
C LYS A 54 -9.01 2.04 21.21
N GLN A 55 -7.73 2.37 21.41
CA GLN A 55 -7.20 2.75 22.71
C GLN A 55 -7.51 4.21 23.06
N ASN A 56 -7.52 5.10 22.06
CA ASN A 56 -7.59 6.54 22.31
C ASN A 56 -8.96 7.16 21.96
N LEU A 57 -9.71 6.57 21.02
CA LEU A 57 -10.95 7.17 20.50
C LEU A 57 -12.22 6.42 20.90
N ILE A 58 -12.13 5.14 21.28
CA ILE A 58 -13.28 4.31 21.64
C ILE A 58 -13.42 4.24 23.16
N PRO A 59 -14.46 4.84 23.78
CA PRO A 59 -14.71 4.71 25.21
C PRO A 59 -15.07 3.26 25.59
N ALA A 60 -14.74 2.84 26.81
CA ALA A 60 -14.95 1.45 27.24
C ALA A 60 -16.44 1.07 27.32
N GLU A 61 -17.33 2.05 27.49
CA GLU A 61 -18.75 1.89 27.71
C GLU A 61 -19.58 1.81 26.43
N VAL A 62 -18.98 2.02 25.24
CA VAL A 62 -19.73 2.04 23.98
C VAL A 62 -19.97 0.63 23.44
N THR A 63 -21.12 0.46 22.79
CA THR A 63 -21.48 -0.80 22.12
C THR A 63 -20.60 -1.04 20.89
N ALA A 64 -20.50 -2.30 20.46
CA ALA A 64 -19.80 -2.66 19.22
C ALA A 64 -20.31 -1.88 17.98
N LYS A 65 -21.62 -1.61 17.93
CA LYS A 65 -22.22 -0.82 16.85
C LYS A 65 -21.74 0.63 16.87
N GLN A 66 -21.66 1.24 18.05
CA GLN A 66 -21.13 2.61 18.21
C GLN A 66 -19.63 2.66 17.89
N ALA A 67 -18.85 1.67 18.33
CA ALA A 67 -17.44 1.56 17.97
C ALA A 67 -17.26 1.45 16.44
N SER A 68 -18.11 0.70 15.74
CA SER A 68 -18.05 0.58 14.28
C SER A 68 -18.27 1.91 13.55
N ILE A 69 -19.06 2.82 14.14
CA ILE A 69 -19.25 4.17 13.59
C ILE A 69 -17.96 4.97 13.70
N ILE A 70 -17.24 4.90 14.83
CA ILE A 70 -15.96 5.59 15.02
C ILE A 70 -14.91 5.06 14.04
N TYR A 71 -14.83 3.74 13.85
CA TYR A 71 -13.92 3.16 12.83
C TYR A 71 -14.27 3.62 11.41
N ALA A 72 -15.57 3.64 11.07
CA ALA A 72 -16.01 4.09 9.75
C ALA A 72 -15.71 5.57 9.52
N ASP A 73 -15.87 6.39 10.56
CA ASP A 73 -15.59 7.83 10.53
C ASP A 73 -14.10 8.13 10.33
N GLU A 74 -13.20 7.45 11.06
CA GLU A 74 -11.76 7.57 10.84
C GLU A 74 -11.33 7.05 9.45
N ALA A 75 -11.96 5.99 8.95
CA ALA A 75 -11.71 5.49 7.61
C ALA A 75 -12.18 6.49 6.53
N ASP A 76 -13.33 7.13 6.73
CA ASP A 76 -13.83 8.17 5.83
C ASP A 76 -12.98 9.43 5.89
N MET A 77 -12.44 9.82 7.04
CA MET A 77 -11.47 10.91 7.15
C MET A 77 -10.24 10.65 6.26
N LEU A 78 -9.71 9.42 6.24
CA LEU A 78 -8.61 9.04 5.34
C LEU A 78 -9.04 9.09 3.86
N ASN A 79 -10.27 8.68 3.53
CA ASN A 79 -10.80 8.77 2.17
C ASN A 79 -10.94 10.23 1.73
N VAL A 80 -11.41 11.11 2.60
CA VAL A 80 -11.52 12.55 2.33
C VAL A 80 -10.12 13.16 2.17
N ALA A 81 -9.16 12.78 3.01
CA ALA A 81 -7.78 13.23 2.91
C ALA A 81 -7.14 12.86 1.56
N MET A 82 -7.43 11.66 1.04
CA MET A 82 -6.86 11.15 -0.21
C MET A 82 -7.61 11.60 -1.47
N PHE A 83 -8.93 11.46 -1.46
CA PHE A 83 -9.80 11.52 -2.64
C PHE A 83 -10.79 12.70 -2.61
N GLY A 84 -10.84 13.45 -1.50
CA GLY A 84 -11.78 14.56 -1.34
C GLY A 84 -13.25 14.13 -1.19
N MET A 85 -13.53 12.86 -0.93
CA MET A 85 -14.90 12.34 -0.79
C MET A 85 -15.00 11.22 0.23
N THR A 86 -16.19 11.04 0.80
CA THR A 86 -16.51 9.93 1.71
C THR A 86 -16.83 8.66 0.92
N ALA A 87 -16.80 7.50 1.59
CA ALA A 87 -17.22 6.24 0.98
C ALA A 87 -18.68 6.27 0.52
N LYS A 88 -19.54 7.04 1.20
CA LYS A 88 -20.94 7.24 0.77
C LYS A 88 -21.00 8.02 -0.54
N MET A 89 -20.34 9.18 -0.63
CA MET A 89 -20.30 10.00 -1.84
C MET A 89 -19.75 9.23 -3.04
N TRP A 90 -18.72 8.41 -2.82
CA TRP A 90 -18.15 7.58 -3.88
C TRP A 90 -19.16 6.55 -4.41
N ARG A 91 -19.91 5.87 -3.54
CA ARG A 91 -20.96 4.91 -3.96
C ARG A 91 -22.11 5.58 -4.70
N GLU A 92 -22.48 6.79 -4.29
CA GLU A 92 -23.52 7.57 -4.96
C GLU A 92 -23.08 8.00 -6.37
N GLN A 93 -21.79 8.29 -6.56
CA GLN A 93 -21.21 8.64 -7.87
C GLN A 93 -20.96 7.44 -8.78
N HIS A 94 -20.85 6.23 -8.21
CA HIS A 94 -20.53 4.98 -8.95
C HIS A 94 -21.52 3.85 -8.61
N PRO A 95 -22.83 4.02 -8.89
CA PRO A 95 -23.87 3.07 -8.49
C PRO A 95 -23.74 1.69 -9.15
N GLU A 96 -23.08 1.59 -10.30
CA GLU A 96 -22.84 0.36 -11.04
C GLU A 96 -21.59 -0.41 -10.62
N LEU A 97 -20.67 0.25 -9.89
CA LEU A 97 -19.43 -0.37 -9.43
C LEU A 97 -19.66 -1.16 -8.13
N LYS A 98 -19.07 -2.36 -8.07
CA LYS A 98 -19.14 -3.21 -6.88
C LYS A 98 -17.88 -3.01 -6.05
N GLY A 99 -18.04 -2.80 -4.75
CA GLY A 99 -16.92 -2.69 -3.81
C GLY A 99 -16.84 -1.31 -3.17
N ASN A 100 -15.61 -0.87 -2.92
CA ASN A 100 -15.32 0.41 -2.27
C ASN A 100 -14.24 1.18 -3.04
N ILE A 101 -14.09 2.47 -2.74
CA ILE A 101 -13.14 3.38 -3.42
C ILE A 101 -11.71 2.84 -3.48
N ARG A 102 -11.25 2.12 -2.44
CA ARG A 102 -9.88 1.58 -2.40
C ARG A 102 -9.67 0.42 -3.38
N ASP A 103 -10.74 -0.30 -3.77
CA ASP A 103 -10.67 -1.37 -4.77
C ASP A 103 -10.36 -0.84 -6.18
N TYR A 104 -10.62 0.45 -6.40
CA TYR A 104 -10.42 1.16 -7.65
C TYR A 104 -9.25 2.16 -7.60
N ALA A 105 -8.53 2.22 -6.49
CA ALA A 105 -7.37 3.08 -6.31
C ALA A 105 -6.13 2.51 -7.02
N SER A 106 -5.32 3.40 -7.58
CA SER A 106 -4.01 3.08 -8.14
C SER A 106 -3.02 2.61 -7.05
N ILE A 107 -1.94 1.97 -7.48
CA ILE A 107 -0.88 1.51 -6.57
C ILE A 107 -0.29 2.67 -5.77
N ASN A 108 -0.09 3.83 -6.39
CA ASN A 108 0.45 5.01 -5.71
C ASN A 108 -0.52 5.52 -4.64
N GLU A 109 -1.82 5.55 -4.92
CA GLU A 109 -2.82 5.96 -3.96
C GLU A 109 -2.91 4.98 -2.77
N LEU A 110 -2.81 3.68 -3.02
CA LEU A 110 -2.75 2.65 -1.98
C LEU A 110 -1.50 2.77 -1.09
N ILE A 111 -0.35 3.12 -1.68
CA ILE A 111 0.88 3.40 -0.93
C ILE A 111 0.68 4.62 -0.02
N CYS A 112 0.13 5.71 -0.56
CA CYS A 112 -0.17 6.92 0.20
C CYS A 112 -1.14 6.65 1.35
N LEU A 113 -2.22 5.91 1.09
CA LEU A 113 -3.19 5.50 2.11
C LEU A 113 -2.54 4.71 3.24
N SER A 114 -1.70 3.71 2.90
CA SER A 114 -1.04 2.90 3.92
C SER A 114 -0.09 3.71 4.80
N ASN A 115 0.59 4.72 4.22
CA ASN A 115 1.41 5.63 5.00
C ASN A 115 0.56 6.58 5.88
N MET A 116 -0.56 7.07 5.35
CA MET A 116 -1.49 7.91 6.11
C MET A 116 -2.13 7.18 7.29
N GLU A 117 -2.42 5.88 7.17
CA GLU A 117 -2.91 5.05 8.27
C GLU A 117 -1.93 5.05 9.45
N ASN A 118 -0.64 4.86 9.17
CA ASN A 118 0.43 4.91 10.17
C ASN A 118 0.56 6.31 10.80
N LEU A 119 0.56 7.36 9.99
CA LEU A 119 0.65 8.73 10.50
C LEU A 119 -0.57 9.12 11.33
N ASN A 120 -1.77 8.68 10.93
CA ASN A 120 -2.97 8.93 11.72
C ASN A 120 -2.89 8.25 13.09
N ALA A 121 -2.32 7.04 13.17
CA ALA A 121 -2.10 6.36 14.45
C ALA A 121 -1.23 7.22 15.38
N VAL A 122 -0.10 7.73 14.87
CA VAL A 122 0.79 8.63 15.61
C VAL A 122 0.08 9.92 16.03
N PHE A 123 -0.72 10.52 15.15
CA PHE A 123 -1.47 11.74 15.48
C PHE A 123 -2.58 11.50 16.51
N ILE A 124 -3.21 10.32 16.48
CA ILE A 124 -4.18 9.88 17.49
C ILE A 124 -3.49 9.76 18.85
N ASP A 125 -2.32 9.11 18.91
CA ASP A 125 -1.55 8.96 20.16
C ASP A 125 -1.05 10.31 20.71
N GLN A 126 -0.84 11.29 19.83
CA GLN A 126 -0.50 12.67 20.20
C GLN A 126 -1.72 13.50 20.64
N GLY A 127 -2.93 12.94 20.59
CA GLY A 127 -4.17 13.64 20.96
C GLY A 127 -4.58 14.74 19.97
N ILE A 128 -4.07 14.73 18.74
CA ILE A 128 -4.40 15.75 17.73
C ILE A 128 -5.87 15.56 17.31
N PRO A 129 -6.71 16.62 17.33
CA PRO A 129 -8.11 16.53 16.91
C PRO A 129 -8.27 16.07 15.46
N GLN A 130 -9.31 15.28 15.17
CA GLN A 130 -9.54 14.67 13.85
C GLN A 130 -9.51 15.68 12.70
N GLY A 131 -10.12 16.87 12.88
CA GLY A 131 -10.11 17.92 11.86
C GLY A 131 -8.71 18.44 11.52
N GLU A 132 -7.82 18.56 12.51
CA GLU A 132 -6.42 18.92 12.29
C GLU A 132 -5.64 17.78 11.63
N ARG A 133 -5.92 16.53 12.02
CA ARG A 133 -5.33 15.34 11.39
C ARG A 133 -5.68 15.30 9.90
N LEU A 134 -6.95 15.51 9.55
CA LEU A 134 -7.41 15.55 8.16
C LEU A 134 -6.61 16.52 7.31
N ILE A 135 -6.42 17.76 7.78
CA ILE A 135 -5.67 18.79 7.05
C ILE A 135 -4.21 18.35 6.85
N LYS A 136 -3.56 17.88 7.92
CA LYS A 136 -2.16 17.41 7.86
C LYS A 136 -2.00 16.22 6.92
N LEU A 137 -2.90 15.24 7.01
CA LEU A 137 -2.88 14.04 6.19
C LEU A 137 -3.10 14.37 4.71
N ASN A 138 -4.04 15.28 4.38
CA ASN A 138 -4.23 15.72 3.00
C ASN A 138 -2.99 16.41 2.43
N GLN A 139 -2.35 17.30 3.19
CA GLN A 139 -1.10 17.95 2.76
C GLN A 139 -0.01 16.91 2.47
N ILE A 140 0.12 15.91 3.34
CA ILE A 140 1.07 14.82 3.21
C ILE A 140 0.72 13.93 2.00
N ALA A 141 -0.55 13.63 1.76
CA ALA A 141 -1.01 12.87 0.59
C ALA A 141 -0.63 13.57 -0.72
N ILE A 142 -0.92 14.88 -0.81
CA ILE A 142 -0.56 15.70 -1.98
C ILE A 142 0.94 15.67 -2.24
N GLN A 143 1.76 15.78 -1.19
CA GLN A 143 3.22 15.71 -1.30
C GLN A 143 3.69 14.33 -1.79
N GLN A 144 3.17 13.25 -1.22
CA GLN A 144 3.53 11.88 -1.62
C GLN A 144 3.13 11.61 -3.06
N MET A 145 1.91 11.99 -3.48
CA MET A 145 1.46 11.80 -4.85
C MET A 145 2.33 12.54 -5.86
N LYS A 146 2.70 13.80 -5.57
CA LYS A 146 3.64 14.56 -6.41
C LYS A 146 4.96 13.83 -6.62
N VAL A 147 5.52 13.25 -5.55
CA VAL A 147 6.78 12.50 -5.62
C VAL A 147 6.59 11.22 -6.44
N LEU A 148 5.57 10.41 -6.14
CA LEU A 148 5.33 9.13 -6.79
C LEU A 148 4.97 9.26 -8.28
N GLU A 149 4.26 10.33 -8.67
CA GLU A 149 3.97 10.65 -10.07
C GLU A 149 5.21 11.17 -10.80
N SER A 150 6.07 11.96 -10.12
CA SER A 150 7.35 12.41 -10.67
C SER A 150 8.38 11.29 -10.81
N ASP A 151 8.33 10.28 -9.94
CA ASP A 151 9.19 9.09 -10.04
C ASP A 151 8.65 8.09 -11.07
N GLY A 152 7.34 8.08 -11.35
CA GLY A 152 6.78 7.34 -12.49
C GLY A 152 7.36 7.78 -13.84
N SER A 153 7.85 9.02 -13.94
CA SER A 153 8.58 9.54 -15.11
C SER A 153 10.10 9.32 -15.04
N LYS A 154 10.66 9.09 -13.83
CA LYS A 154 12.01 8.55 -13.66
C LYS A 154 11.93 7.03 -13.61
N LYS A 155 11.80 6.42 -14.80
CA LYS A 155 12.20 5.02 -15.02
C LYS A 155 13.37 4.69 -14.11
N LEU A 156 13.22 3.63 -13.32
CA LEU A 156 14.28 2.92 -12.62
C LEU A 156 15.61 3.05 -13.40
N LEU A 157 16.40 4.06 -13.05
CA LEU A 157 17.76 4.19 -13.52
C LEU A 157 18.54 3.19 -12.69
N LYS A 158 18.69 1.99 -13.24
CA LYS A 158 19.82 1.13 -12.92
C LYS A 158 21.07 1.72 -13.55
#